data_AF-A0A7S2AFS9-F1
#
_entry.id   AF-A0A7S2AFS9-F1
#
_cell.length_a   1.000
_cell.length_b   1.000
_cell.length_c   1.000
_cell.angle_alpha   90.00
_cell.angle_beta   90.00
_cell.angle_gamma   90.00
#
_symmetry.space_group_name_H-M   'P 1'
#
loop_
_entity.id
_entity.type
_entity.pdbx_description
1 polymer ?
#
loop_
_entity_poly.entity_id
_entity_poly.type
_entity_poly.pdbx_seq_one_letter_code
_entity_poly.pdbx_strand_id
1 'polypeptide(L)'
;HWQPSWSVRTALVALVAFLPTPADGAVGSLEWSAEERKNCAAASRRGPPEWGGEARREVMQQLHAQLLQGEKLEVCETQTPPPPSPIATTLPPPAVAAQRPQPPPPPPSPQPPSPTPTTSPPPATPAAPAPAPAPAPA
;
A
#
# COMPACT_ATOMS: atom_id res chain seq x y z
N HIS A 1 -0.26 -13.39 -11.13
CA HIS A 1 -0.27 -14.64 -11.91
C HIS A 1 0.82 -14.58 -12.96
N TRP A 2 1.75 -15.53 -12.94
CA TRP A 2 2.76 -15.69 -13.99
C TRP A 2 2.12 -16.30 -15.23
N GLN A 3 2.41 -15.77 -16.42
CA GLN A 3 1.96 -16.31 -17.69
C GLN A 3 3.17 -16.85 -18.46
N PRO A 4 3.27 -18.17 -18.71
CA PRO A 4 4.44 -18.78 -19.36
C PRO A 4 4.61 -18.34 -20.82
N SER A 5 3.61 -17.68 -21.42
CA SER A 5 3.66 -17.08 -22.76
C SER A 5 4.23 -15.66 -22.79
N TRP A 6 4.58 -15.07 -21.63
CA TRP A 6 5.16 -13.73 -21.61
C TRP A 6 6.57 -13.74 -22.18
N SER A 7 6.74 -13.05 -23.31
CA SER A 7 8.07 -12.71 -23.82
C SER A 7 8.78 -11.75 -22.85
N VAL A 8 10.11 -11.71 -22.90
CA VAL A 8 10.92 -10.75 -22.12
C VAL A 8 10.45 -9.32 -22.35
N ARG A 9 10.11 -8.97 -23.60
CA ARG A 9 9.55 -7.66 -23.95
C ARG A 9 8.25 -7.39 -23.21
N THR A 10 7.32 -8.35 -23.20
CA THR A 10 6.03 -8.22 -22.50
C THR A 10 6.22 -8.07 -21.00
N ALA A 11 7.14 -8.84 -20.40
CA ALA A 11 7.45 -8.73 -18.99
C ALA A 11 8.03 -7.35 -18.64
N LEU A 12 8.97 -6.82 -19.43
CA LEU A 12 9.54 -5.49 -19.22
C LEU A 12 8.50 -4.38 -19.39
N VAL A 13 7.62 -4.47 -20.39
CA VAL A 13 6.53 -3.51 -20.59
C VAL A 13 5.57 -3.51 -19.41
N ALA A 14 5.20 -4.68 -18.90
CA ALA A 14 4.36 -4.79 -17.71
C ALA A 14 5.02 -4.16 -16.47
N LEU A 15 6.34 -4.34 -16.29
CA LEU A 15 7.08 -3.69 -15.20
C LEU A 15 7.09 -2.16 -15.33
N VAL A 16 7.32 -1.63 -16.53
CA VAL A 16 7.29 -0.19 -16.78
C VAL A 16 5.91 0.41 -16.49
N ALA A 17 4.83 -0.32 -16.79
CA ALA A 17 3.47 0.12 -16.50
C ALA A 17 3.18 0.30 -14.99
N PHE A 18 3.97 -0.33 -14.10
CA PHE A 18 3.86 -0.15 -12.66
C PHE A 18 4.68 1.01 -12.09
N LEU A 19 5.66 1.56 -12.82
CA LEU A 19 6.53 2.63 -12.30
C LEU A 19 5.80 3.92 -11.83
N PRO A 20 4.70 4.38 -12.47
CA PRO A 20 3.97 5.54 -11.98
C PRO A 20 3.00 5.21 -10.84
N THR A 21 2.68 3.93 -10.64
CA THR A 21 1.67 3.46 -9.67
C THR A 21 2.27 3.45 -8.26
N PRO A 22 1.54 3.88 -7.22
CA PRO A 22 2.00 3.75 -5.84
C PRO A 22 2.18 2.28 -5.45
N ALA A 23 3.08 2.05 -4.50
CA ALA A 23 3.46 0.74 -4.00
C ALA A 23 2.34 0.03 -3.21
N ASP A 24 1.56 0.79 -2.44
CA ASP A 24 0.38 0.35 -1.68
C ASP A 24 0.61 -0.94 -0.87
N GLY A 25 1.76 -1.02 -0.18
CA GLY A 25 2.09 -2.17 0.65
C GLY A 25 2.45 -3.45 -0.12
N ALA A 26 2.75 -3.36 -1.42
CA ALA A 26 3.28 -4.49 -2.18
C ALA A 26 4.57 -5.05 -1.54
N VAL A 27 4.67 -6.38 -1.44
CA VAL A 27 5.81 -7.06 -0.81
C VAL A 27 7.11 -6.68 -1.53
N GLY A 28 8.08 -6.16 -0.76
CA GLY A 28 9.38 -5.73 -1.27
C GLY A 28 9.40 -4.33 -1.88
N SER A 29 8.28 -3.60 -1.83
CA SER A 29 8.23 -2.20 -2.28
C SER A 29 8.74 -1.21 -1.22
N LEU A 30 9.16 -0.03 -1.67
CA LEU A 30 9.65 1.06 -0.83
C LEU A 30 8.62 2.20 -0.83
N GLU A 31 8.09 2.53 0.36
CA GLU A 31 7.20 3.67 0.56
C GLU A 31 8.02 4.94 0.78
N TRP A 32 8.43 5.56 -0.33
CA TRP A 32 9.14 6.84 -0.32
C TRP A 32 8.22 8.00 -0.66
N SER A 33 8.46 9.14 0.00
CA SER A 33 7.81 10.40 -0.34
C SER A 33 8.14 10.81 -1.78
N ALA A 34 7.31 11.70 -2.35
CA ALA A 34 7.56 12.22 -3.69
C ALA A 34 8.90 12.96 -3.81
N GLU A 35 9.38 13.56 -2.72
CA GLU A 35 10.66 14.26 -2.67
C GLU A 35 11.84 13.28 -2.68
N GLU A 36 11.80 12.25 -1.85
CA GLU A 36 12.83 11.20 -1.84
C GLU A 36 12.95 10.49 -3.19
N ARG A 37 11.80 10.17 -3.83
CA ARG A 37 11.82 9.58 -5.19
C ARG A 37 12.49 10.48 -6.22
N LYS A 38 12.26 11.80 -6.15
CA LYS A 38 12.93 12.78 -7.03
C LYS A 38 14.43 12.82 -6.74
N ASN A 39 14.83 12.80 -5.48
CA ASN A 39 16.24 12.80 -5.09
C ASN A 39 16.94 11.51 -5.54
N CYS A 40 16.30 10.35 -5.40
CA CYS A 40 16.80 9.08 -5.93
C CYS A 40 16.92 9.11 -7.46
N ALA A 41 15.92 9.63 -8.17
CA ALA A 41 15.98 9.77 -9.63
C ALA A 41 17.12 10.70 -10.08
N ALA A 42 17.38 11.78 -9.33
CA ALA A 42 18.53 12.65 -9.58
C ALA A 42 19.85 11.95 -9.27
N ALA A 43 19.93 11.21 -8.16
CA ALA A 43 21.12 10.46 -7.77
C ALA A 43 21.45 9.33 -8.76
N SER A 44 20.44 8.68 -9.35
CA SER A 44 20.62 7.63 -10.36
C SER A 44 21.35 8.12 -11.61
N ARG A 45 21.40 9.43 -11.86
CA ARG A 45 22.12 10.03 -13.00
C ARG A 45 23.60 10.30 -12.72
N ARG A 46 24.10 10.07 -11.49
CA ARG A 46 25.49 10.39 -11.13
C ARG A 46 26.52 9.53 -11.85
N GLY A 47 26.20 8.28 -12.17
CA GLY A 47 27.12 7.38 -12.84
C GLY A 47 26.53 5.99 -13.06
N PRO A 48 27.18 5.17 -13.90
CA PRO A 48 26.82 3.78 -14.11
C PRO A 48 27.10 2.93 -12.86
N PRO A 49 26.49 1.74 -12.73
CA PRO A 49 26.77 0.83 -11.62
C PRO A 49 28.21 0.33 -11.65
N GLU A 50 28.87 0.36 -10.49
CA GLU A 50 30.27 -0.09 -10.32
C GLU A 50 30.43 -1.62 -10.29
N TRP A 51 29.33 -2.36 -10.17
CA TRP A 51 29.34 -3.82 -9.99
C TRP A 51 29.11 -4.57 -11.31
N GLY A 52 29.74 -5.74 -11.43
CA GLY A 52 29.71 -6.60 -12.61
C GLY A 52 31.10 -6.83 -13.21
N GLY A 53 31.20 -7.77 -14.15
CA GLY A 53 32.44 -8.02 -14.90
C GLY A 53 32.79 -6.86 -15.85
N GLU A 54 34.07 -6.77 -16.25
CA GLU A 54 34.63 -5.69 -17.06
C GLU A 54 33.82 -5.40 -18.33
N ALA A 55 33.55 -6.44 -19.14
CA ALA A 55 32.75 -6.30 -20.36
C ALA A 55 31.34 -5.73 -20.11
N ARG A 56 30.69 -6.08 -18.99
CA ARG A 56 29.38 -5.52 -18.62
C ARG A 56 29.52 -4.05 -18.22
N ARG A 57 30.58 -3.71 -17.48
CA ARG A 57 30.82 -2.33 -17.03
C ARG A 57 31.06 -1.40 -18.21
N GLU A 58 31.82 -1.83 -19.21
CA GLU A 58 32.07 -1.06 -20.43
C GLU A 58 30.76 -0.75 -21.18
N VAL A 59 29.91 -1.76 -21.41
CA VAL A 59 28.60 -1.57 -22.05
C VAL A 59 27.71 -0.61 -21.24
N MET A 60 27.71 -0.73 -19.91
CA MET A 60 26.91 0.14 -19.05
C MET A 60 27.42 1.59 -19.06
N GLN A 61 28.74 1.80 -19.11
CA GLN A 61 29.35 3.12 -19.25
C GLN A 61 28.96 3.76 -20.59
N GLN A 62 29.04 2.99 -21.68
CA GLN A 62 28.65 3.46 -23.01
C GLN A 62 27.16 3.83 -23.07
N LEU A 63 26.28 2.99 -22.51
CA LEU A 63 24.85 3.26 -22.48
C LEU A 63 24.51 4.48 -21.60
N HIS A 64 25.15 4.62 -20.44
CA HIS A 64 24.95 5.76 -19.56
C HIS A 64 25.32 7.09 -20.26
N ALA A 65 26.43 7.11 -21.01
CA ALA A 65 26.83 8.27 -21.79
C ALA A 65 25.79 8.65 -22.86
N GLN A 66 25.28 7.67 -23.61
CA GLN A 66 24.22 7.89 -24.62
C GLN A 66 22.92 8.44 -23.99
N LEU A 67 22.49 7.87 -22.87
CA LEU A 67 21.28 8.31 -22.17
C LEU A 67 21.39 9.75 -21.64
N LEU A 68 22.59 10.18 -21.19
CA LEU A 68 22.82 11.58 -20.76
C LEU A 68 22.85 12.56 -21.93
N GLN A 69 23.26 12.12 -23.11
CA GLN A 69 23.27 12.93 -24.33
C GLN A 69 21.87 13.22 -24.88
N GLY A 70 20.82 12.67 -24.25
CA GLY A 70 19.44 12.89 -24.65
C GLY A 70 19.12 12.22 -25.99
N GLU A 71 19.93 11.24 -26.41
CA GLU A 71 19.60 10.44 -27.58
C GLU A 71 18.28 9.74 -27.27
N LYS A 72 17.24 10.22 -27.93
CA LYS A 72 15.99 9.50 -28.08
C LYS A 72 16.42 8.19 -28.73
N LEU A 73 16.60 7.13 -27.92
CA LEU A 73 16.65 5.78 -28.44
C LEU A 73 15.43 5.70 -29.34
N GLU A 74 15.64 5.80 -30.65
CA GLU A 74 14.62 5.48 -31.61
C GLU A 74 14.38 4.01 -31.36
N VAL A 75 13.40 3.75 -30.50
CA VAL A 75 12.70 2.49 -30.49
C VAL A 75 12.26 2.38 -31.93
N CYS A 76 12.98 1.58 -32.72
CA CYS A 76 12.46 1.02 -33.95
C CYS A 76 11.12 0.44 -33.55
N GLU A 77 10.07 1.20 -33.82
CA GLU A 77 8.71 0.73 -33.84
C GLU A 77 8.67 -0.19 -35.06
N THR A 78 9.28 -1.37 -34.93
CA THR A 78 9.06 -2.46 -35.86
C THR A 78 7.58 -2.73 -35.75
N GLN A 79 6.86 -2.24 -36.77
CA GLN A 79 5.43 -2.29 -36.98
C GLN A 79 4.78 -3.41 -36.17
N THR A 80 3.93 -3.04 -35.22
CA THR A 80 2.93 -3.97 -34.71
C THR A 80 2.06 -4.33 -35.92
N PRO A 81 2.09 -5.57 -36.45
CA PRO A 81 1.09 -5.95 -37.44
C PRO A 81 -0.29 -5.73 -36.81
N PRO A 82 -1.30 -5.28 -37.57
CA PRO A 82 -2.65 -5.16 -37.04
C PRO A 82 -3.03 -6.49 -36.36
N PRO A 83 -3.68 -6.45 -35.19
CA PRO A 83 -4.01 -7.67 -34.48
C PRO A 83 -4.78 -8.59 -35.44
N PRO A 84 -4.42 -9.88 -35.56
CA PRO A 84 -5.35 -10.83 -36.14
C PRO A 84 -6.67 -10.70 -35.36
N SER A 85 -7.79 -10.72 -36.07
CA SER A 85 -9.14 -10.74 -35.52
C SER A 85 -9.19 -11.58 -34.25
N PRO A 86 -9.95 -11.18 -33.22
CA PRO A 86 -9.73 -11.59 -31.84
C PRO A 86 -9.80 -13.11 -31.70
N ILE A 87 -8.63 -13.75 -31.70
CA ILE A 87 -8.48 -15.00 -30.98
C ILE A 87 -8.49 -14.56 -29.53
N ALA A 88 -9.53 -14.98 -28.81
CA ALA A 88 -9.80 -14.67 -27.42
C ALA A 88 -8.57 -14.97 -26.53
N THR A 89 -7.61 -14.05 -26.49
CA THR A 89 -6.68 -13.92 -25.38
C THR A 89 -7.35 -12.96 -24.44
N THR A 90 -8.19 -13.51 -23.57
CA THR A 90 -8.65 -12.84 -22.36
C THR A 90 -7.41 -12.53 -21.52
N LEU A 91 -6.73 -11.43 -21.84
CA LEU A 91 -6.06 -10.64 -20.82
C LEU A 91 -7.20 -10.15 -19.92
N PRO A 92 -7.31 -10.61 -18.66
CA PRO A 92 -8.23 -9.96 -17.76
C PRO A 92 -7.82 -8.48 -17.71
N PRO A 93 -8.79 -7.55 -17.59
CA PRO A 93 -8.46 -6.17 -17.24
C PRO A 93 -7.52 -6.20 -16.03
N PRO A 94 -6.62 -5.20 -15.85
CA PRO A 94 -5.99 -5.04 -14.55
C PRO A 94 -7.16 -4.99 -13.58
N ALA A 95 -7.25 -6.01 -12.72
CA ALA A 95 -8.27 -6.02 -11.69
C ALA A 95 -8.07 -4.68 -10.98
N VAL A 96 -9.01 -3.74 -11.20
CA VAL A 96 -9.44 -2.83 -10.14
C VAL A 96 -9.36 -3.67 -8.91
N ALA A 97 -8.42 -3.30 -8.03
CA ALA A 97 -8.11 -3.99 -6.79
C ALA A 97 -9.33 -4.81 -6.41
N ALA A 98 -9.24 -6.12 -6.65
CA ALA A 98 -10.28 -7.01 -6.20
C ALA A 98 -10.22 -6.83 -4.70
N GLN A 99 -11.07 -5.93 -4.20
CA GLN A 99 -11.56 -5.95 -2.85
C GLN A 99 -11.87 -7.42 -2.67
N ARG A 100 -10.98 -8.12 -1.95
CA ARG A 100 -11.36 -9.40 -1.35
C ARG A 100 -12.74 -9.12 -0.78
N PRO A 101 -13.76 -9.94 -1.06
CA PRO A 101 -14.98 -9.87 -0.26
C PRO A 101 -14.50 -9.84 1.17
N GLN A 102 -14.69 -8.69 1.83
CA GLN A 102 -14.37 -8.59 3.24
C GLN A 102 -15.18 -9.73 3.87
N PRO A 103 -14.56 -10.64 4.65
CA PRO A 103 -15.34 -11.64 5.36
C PRO A 103 -16.48 -10.88 6.08
N PRO A 104 -17.70 -11.43 6.11
CA PRO A 104 -18.79 -10.77 6.82
C PRO A 104 -18.26 -10.39 8.22
N PRO A 105 -18.57 -9.18 8.72
CA PRO A 105 -18.05 -8.73 10.00
C PRO A 105 -18.29 -9.85 11.02
N PRO A 106 -17.32 -10.14 11.92
CA PRO A 106 -17.53 -11.14 12.94
C PRO A 106 -18.84 -10.83 13.66
N PRO A 107 -19.62 -11.85 14.06
CA PRO A 107 -20.79 -11.60 14.90
C PRO A 107 -20.33 -10.75 16.09
N PRO A 108 -21.14 -9.78 16.55
CA PRO A 108 -20.74 -8.95 17.67
C PRO A 108 -20.28 -9.87 18.80
N SER A 109 -19.07 -9.64 19.30
CA SER A 109 -18.64 -10.26 20.55
C SER A 109 -19.76 -10.05 21.57
N PRO A 110 -20.10 -11.05 22.40
CA PRO A 110 -21.11 -10.85 23.43
C PRO A 110 -20.69 -9.61 24.20
N GLN A 111 -21.52 -8.55 24.11
CA GLN A 111 -21.28 -7.37 24.90
C GLN A 111 -21.22 -7.84 26.36
N PRO A 112 -20.22 -7.40 27.15
CA PRO A 112 -20.36 -7.53 28.59
C PRO A 112 -21.73 -6.93 28.96
N PRO A 113 -22.47 -7.53 29.90
CA PRO A 113 -23.79 -7.03 30.25
C PRO A 113 -23.68 -5.53 30.48
N SER A 114 -24.54 -4.77 29.78
CA SER A 114 -24.65 -3.33 30.02
C SER A 114 -24.74 -3.12 31.53
N PRO A 115 -24.05 -2.12 32.12
CA PRO A 115 -24.33 -1.77 33.49
C PRO A 115 -25.84 -1.55 33.57
N THR A 116 -26.49 -2.34 34.42
CA THR A 116 -27.91 -2.17 34.74
C THR A 116 -28.18 -0.70 34.96
N PRO A 117 -29.35 -0.15 34.59
CA PRO A 117 -29.74 1.14 35.13
C PRO A 117 -29.65 0.99 36.65
N THR A 118 -28.64 1.62 37.26
CA THR A 118 -28.65 1.90 38.67
C THR A 118 -29.83 2.83 38.84
N THR A 119 -30.99 2.23 39.12
CA THR A 119 -32.04 2.89 39.88
C THR A 119 -31.34 3.42 41.11
N SER A 120 -31.11 4.74 41.11
CA SER A 120 -30.80 5.47 42.33
C SER A 120 -31.82 5.03 43.37
N PRO A 121 -31.40 4.57 44.57
CA PRO A 121 -32.35 4.41 45.65
C PRO A 121 -33.00 5.78 45.91
N PRO A 122 -34.28 5.81 46.30
CA PRO A 122 -34.92 7.06 46.71
C PRO A 122 -34.12 7.70 47.86
N PRO A 123 -34.11 9.03 47.99
CA PRO A 123 -33.45 9.69 49.09
C PRO A 123 -33.98 9.11 50.41
N ALA A 124 -33.05 8.73 51.30
CA ALA A 124 -33.39 8.33 52.65
C ALA A 124 -34.12 9.50 53.32
N THR A 125 -35.35 9.22 53.76
CA THR A 125 -36.08 10.06 54.71
C THR A 125 -35.15 10.38 55.89
N PRO A 126 -34.93 11.66 56.25
CA PRO A 126 -34.19 11.98 57.45
C PRO A 126 -34.98 11.45 58.65
N ALA A 127 -34.40 10.48 59.36
CA ALA A 127 -34.90 10.04 60.65
C ALA A 127 -34.84 11.23 61.63
N ALA A 128 -35.95 11.46 62.31
CA ALA A 128 -36.11 12.49 63.33
C ALA A 128 -35.01 12.35 64.42
N PRO A 129 -34.50 13.47 64.97
CA PRO A 129 -33.53 13.42 66.05
C PRO A 129 -34.15 12.84 67.32
N ALA A 130 -33.48 11.86 67.93
CA ALA A 130 -33.81 11.36 69.25
C ALA A 130 -33.56 12.45 70.32
N PRO A 131 -34.40 12.55 71.37
CA PRO A 131 -34.30 13.59 72.39
C PRO A 131 -33.06 13.41 73.28
N ALA A 132 -32.45 14.54 73.65
CA ALA A 132 -31.33 14.61 74.58
C ALA A 132 -31.71 14.09 75.98
N PRO A 133 -30.86 13.29 76.65
CA PRO A 133 -31.06 12.95 78.06
C PRO A 133 -30.77 14.15 78.97
N ALA A 134 -31.63 14.30 79.98
CA ALA A 134 -31.64 15.37 80.98
C ALA A 134 -30.37 15.41 81.86
N PRO A 135 -30.02 16.58 82.43
CA PRO A 135 -28.86 16.73 83.32
C PRO A 135 -29.10 16.06 84.68
N ALA A 136 -28.06 15.37 85.19
CA ALA A 136 -28.02 14.88 86.55
C ALA A 136 -27.78 16.03 87.55
N PRO A 137 -28.36 15.99 88.76
CA PRO A 137 -28.24 17.05 89.76
C PRO A 137 -26.87 17.07 90.47
N ALA A 138 -26.58 18.23 91.08
CA ALA A 138 -25.36 18.59 91.80
C ALA A 138 -25.07 17.76 93.07
#